data_AF-A0A9X9S6M8-F1
#
_entry.id   AF-A0A9X9S6M8-F1
#
_cell.length_a   1.000
_cell.length_b   1.000
_cell.length_c   1.000
_cell.angle_alpha   90.00
_cell.angle_beta   90.00
_cell.angle_gamma   90.00
#
_symmetry.space_group_name_H-M   'P 1'
#
loop_
_entity.id
_entity.type
_entity.pdbx_description
1 polymer ?
#
loop_
_entity_poly.entity_id
_entity_poly.type
_entity_poly.pdbx_seq_one_letter_code
_entity_poly.pdbx_strand_id
1 'polypeptide(L)'
;MAGTRGHFEKGVWIEEPITSEEAEKSEPEVNVEEIITDARNSVSRAVKDVTDLGKTLFGTKKGRDHLEKEAKKAGDKFEKAINEAIEDARKKMKQ
;
A
#
# COMPACT_ATOMS: atom_id res chain seq x y z
N MET A 1 -5.39 6.40 31.90
CA MET A 1 -4.53 6.01 33.05
C MET A 1 -3.31 5.33 32.46
N ALA A 2 -2.11 5.87 32.67
CA ALA A 2 -0.88 5.23 32.20
C ALA A 2 -0.68 3.91 32.97
N GLY A 3 -0.50 2.80 32.27
CA GLY A 3 -0.17 1.52 32.90
C GLY A 3 1.23 1.55 33.51
N THR A 4 1.49 0.78 34.55
CA THR A 4 2.84 0.58 35.08
C THR A 4 3.50 -0.60 34.38
N ARG A 5 4.73 -0.42 33.88
CA ARG A 5 5.62 -1.53 33.48
C ARG A 5 6.70 -1.66 34.54
N GLY A 6 7.31 -2.82 34.66
CA GLY A 6 8.36 -3.04 35.66
C GLY A 6 9.24 -4.21 35.28
N HIS A 7 10.40 -4.30 35.92
CA HIS A 7 11.32 -5.41 35.76
C HIS A 7 11.79 -5.92 37.13
N PHE A 8 12.23 -7.18 37.16
CA PHE A 8 12.78 -7.79 38.38
C PHE A 8 14.28 -7.49 38.48
N GLU A 9 14.70 -6.77 39.52
CA GLU A 9 16.10 -6.63 39.90
C GLU A 9 16.32 -7.17 41.31
N LYS A 10 17.28 -8.11 41.46
CA LYS A 10 17.69 -8.68 42.76
C LYS A 10 16.52 -9.22 43.61
N GLY A 11 15.52 -9.80 42.96
CA GLY A 11 14.36 -10.41 43.64
C GLY A 11 13.27 -9.42 44.06
N VAL A 12 13.38 -8.15 43.67
CA VAL A 12 12.37 -7.12 43.93
C VAL A 12 11.79 -6.64 42.59
N TRP A 13 10.46 -6.50 42.53
CA TRP A 13 9.77 -5.90 41.40
C TRP A 13 9.93 -4.38 41.47
N ILE A 14 10.58 -3.80 40.45
CA ILE A 14 10.76 -2.35 40.32
C ILE A 14 9.74 -1.86 39.30
N GLU A 15 8.80 -1.01 39.73
CA GLU A 15 7.86 -0.34 38.84
C GLU A 15 8.54 0.89 38.21
N GLU A 16 8.61 0.90 36.88
CA GLU A 16 9.06 2.04 36.10
C GLU A 16 7.85 2.82 35.59
N PRO A 17 7.79 4.14 35.82
CA PRO A 17 6.76 4.95 35.22
C PRO A 17 6.99 4.93 33.70
N ILE A 18 5.97 4.53 32.94
CA ILE A 18 5.98 4.74 31.49
C ILE A 18 6.01 6.26 31.30
N THR A 19 7.17 6.80 30.91
CA THR A 19 7.30 8.20 30.54
C THR A 19 6.38 8.46 29.36
N SER A 20 5.70 9.61 29.36
CA SER A 20 4.77 10.00 28.30
C SER A 20 5.38 9.93 26.90
N GLU A 21 6.71 10.05 26.78
CA GLU A 21 7.47 9.89 25.53
C GLU A 21 7.35 8.49 24.90
N GLU A 22 7.20 7.43 25.69
CA GLU A 22 7.02 6.06 25.15
C GLU A 22 5.56 5.74 24.81
N ALA A 23 4.62 6.44 25.45
CA ALA A 23 3.19 6.39 25.11
C ALA A 23 2.87 7.23 23.85
N GLU A 24 3.72 8.19 23.51
CA GLU A 24 3.62 9.09 22.36
C GLU A 24 4.49 8.67 21.17
N LYS A 25 4.72 7.36 20.95
CA LYS A 25 4.99 6.91 19.58
C LYS A 25 3.71 7.11 18.75
N SER A 26 3.49 8.36 18.35
CA SER A 26 2.51 8.73 17.33
C SER A 26 2.70 7.81 16.15
N GLU A 27 1.63 7.14 15.73
CA GLU A 27 1.63 6.39 14.48
C GLU A 27 2.20 7.30 13.37
N PRO A 28 3.09 6.78 12.50
CA PRO A 28 3.66 7.60 11.44
C PRO A 28 2.50 8.19 10.64
N GLU A 29 2.54 9.50 10.39
CA GLU A 29 1.54 10.16 9.53
C GLU A 29 1.50 9.43 8.20
N VAL A 30 0.39 8.75 7.94
CA VAL A 30 0.18 7.98 6.72
C VAL A 30 -0.05 8.96 5.59
N ASN A 31 0.92 9.11 4.71
CA ASN A 31 0.80 9.92 3.50
C ASN A 31 -0.05 9.17 2.46
N VAL A 32 -1.37 9.39 2.49
CA VAL A 32 -2.33 8.68 1.63
C VAL A 32 -2.06 8.94 0.14
N GLU A 33 -1.70 10.17 -0.23
CA GLU A 33 -1.32 10.52 -1.60
C GLU A 33 -0.11 9.75 -2.12
N GLU A 34 0.89 9.50 -1.27
CA GLU A 34 2.07 8.70 -1.60
C GLU A 34 1.69 7.23 -1.83
N ILE A 35 0.88 6.65 -0.93
CA ILE A 35 0.41 5.26 -1.07
C ILE A 35 -0.40 5.07 -2.36
N ILE A 36 -1.27 6.03 -2.70
CA ILE A 36 -2.03 6.01 -3.95
C ILE A 36 -1.09 6.02 -5.16
N THR A 37 -0.07 6.87 -5.12
CA THR A 37 0.91 7.02 -6.19
C THR A 37 1.72 5.74 -6.37
N ASP A 38 2.15 5.11 -5.29
CA ASP A 38 2.88 3.84 -5.28
C ASP A 38 2.03 2.67 -5.79
N ALA A 39 0.76 2.61 -5.42
CA ALA A 39 -0.18 1.62 -5.93
C ALA A 39 -0.33 1.73 -7.45
N ARG A 40 -0.51 2.96 -7.98
CA ARG A 40 -0.60 3.22 -9.43
C ARG A 40 0.69 2.84 -10.16
N ASN A 41 1.84 3.22 -9.61
CA ASN A 41 3.15 2.88 -10.18
C ASN A 41 3.36 1.36 -10.24
N SER A 42 2.93 0.63 -9.21
CA SER A 42 3.02 -0.82 -9.15
C SER A 42 2.17 -1.49 -10.22
N VAL A 43 0.93 -1.02 -10.43
CA VAL A 43 0.05 -1.51 -11.50
C VAL A 43 0.67 -1.24 -12.88
N SER A 44 1.18 -0.02 -13.10
CA SER A 44 1.82 0.35 -14.37
C SER A 44 3.01 -0.55 -14.69
N ARG A 45 3.86 -0.85 -13.69
CA ARG A 45 4.98 -1.78 -13.83
C ARG A 45 4.51 -3.19 -14.18
N ALA A 46 3.52 -3.72 -13.46
CA ALA A 46 3.00 -5.06 -13.72
C ALA A 46 2.45 -5.22 -15.15
N VAL A 47 1.72 -4.21 -15.64
CA VAL A 47 1.21 -4.19 -17.03
C VAL A 47 2.35 -4.21 -18.03
N LYS A 48 3.41 -3.43 -17.77
CA LYS A 48 4.62 -3.40 -18.61
C LYS A 48 5.33 -4.76 -18.63
N ASP A 49 5.52 -5.38 -17.47
CA ASP A 49 6.19 -6.68 -17.35
C ASP A 49 5.45 -7.77 -18.12
N VAL A 50 4.11 -7.80 -18.04
CA VAL A 50 3.28 -8.73 -18.83
C VAL A 50 3.42 -8.46 -20.32
N THR A 51 3.47 -7.19 -20.73
CA THR A 51 3.64 -6.82 -22.13
C THR A 51 5.01 -7.26 -22.67
N ASP A 52 6.07 -7.09 -21.89
CA ASP A 52 7.43 -7.48 -22.27
C ASP A 52 7.60 -9.01 -22.27
N LEU A 53 6.97 -9.71 -21.33
CA LEU A 53 6.83 -11.17 -21.37
C LEU A 53 6.11 -11.61 -22.65
N GLY A 54 5.05 -10.91 -23.03
CA GLY A 54 4.32 -11.15 -24.26
C GLY A 54 5.15 -11.02 -25.52
N LYS A 55 5.99 -9.98 -25.60
CA LYS A 55 6.92 -9.78 -26.71
C LYS A 55 7.91 -10.94 -26.81
N THR A 56 8.29 -11.52 -25.67
CA THR A 56 9.24 -12.63 -25.58
C THR A 56 8.58 -13.97 -25.93
N LEU A 57 7.38 -14.25 -25.42
CA LEU A 57 6.69 -15.53 -25.61
C LEU A 57 5.93 -15.64 -26.94
N PHE A 58 5.34 -14.54 -27.43
CA PHE A 58 4.54 -14.57 -28.66
C PHE A 58 5.37 -14.19 -29.88
N GLY A 59 5.71 -15.19 -30.68
CA GLY A 59 6.44 -15.00 -31.95
C GLY A 59 5.65 -14.24 -33.02
N THR A 60 4.31 -14.28 -32.97
CA THR A 60 3.46 -13.60 -33.96
C THR A 60 3.07 -12.19 -33.53
N LYS A 61 3.02 -11.25 -34.50
CA LYS A 61 2.58 -9.87 -34.25
C LYS A 61 1.17 -9.82 -33.63
N LYS A 62 0.24 -10.63 -34.16
CA LYS A 62 -1.15 -10.71 -33.66
C LYS A 62 -1.22 -11.16 -32.20
N GLY A 63 -0.38 -12.10 -31.77
CA GLY A 63 -0.32 -12.54 -30.37
C GLY A 63 0.19 -11.45 -29.43
N ARG A 64 1.23 -10.71 -29.84
CA ARG A 64 1.75 -9.56 -29.08
C ARG A 64 0.72 -8.46 -28.95
N ASP A 65 0.11 -8.05 -30.06
CA ASP A 65 -0.90 -6.99 -30.10
C ASP A 65 -2.12 -7.34 -29.22
N HIS A 66 -2.54 -8.62 -29.22
CA HIS A 66 -3.64 -9.08 -28.39
C HIS A 66 -3.31 -9.02 -26.90
N LEU A 67 -2.12 -9.50 -26.50
CA LEU A 67 -1.71 -9.45 -25.11
C LEU A 67 -1.53 -8.02 -24.60
N GLU A 68 -0.87 -7.16 -25.38
CA GLU A 68 -0.68 -5.75 -25.02
C GLU A 68 -2.02 -5.06 -24.79
N LYS A 69 -3.01 -5.33 -25.65
CA LYS A 69 -4.37 -4.81 -25.50
C LYS A 69 -5.04 -5.29 -24.22
N GLU A 70 -4.97 -6.58 -23.90
CA GLU A 70 -5.58 -7.12 -22.69
C GLU A 70 -4.87 -6.66 -21.41
N ALA A 71 -3.53 -6.59 -21.41
CA ALA A 71 -2.75 -6.08 -20.30
C ALA A 71 -3.08 -4.61 -20.02
N LYS A 72 -3.15 -3.77 -21.07
CA LYS A 72 -3.55 -2.37 -20.94
C LYS A 72 -4.97 -2.23 -20.38
N LYS A 73 -5.92 -2.99 -20.92
CA LYS A 73 -7.31 -2.99 -20.46
C LYS A 73 -7.44 -3.41 -18.99
N ALA A 74 -6.63 -4.35 -18.53
CA ALA A 74 -6.55 -4.73 -17.12
C ALA A 74 -5.98 -3.58 -16.27
N GLY A 75 -4.91 -2.94 -16.74
CA GLY A 75 -4.35 -1.73 -16.12
C GLY A 75 -5.38 -0.62 -15.94
N ASP A 76 -6.11 -0.26 -17.00
CA ASP A 76 -7.13 0.78 -16.98
C ASP A 76 -8.25 0.47 -15.96
N LYS A 77 -8.65 -0.81 -15.86
CA LYS A 77 -9.65 -1.25 -14.86
C LYS A 77 -9.13 -1.10 -13.43
N PHE A 78 -7.87 -1.45 -13.17
CA PHE A 78 -7.26 -1.29 -11.86
C PHE A 78 -7.14 0.20 -11.48
N GLU A 79 -6.72 1.05 -12.40
CA GLU A 79 -6.63 2.49 -12.17
C GLU A 79 -8.00 3.09 -11.84
N LYS A 80 -9.04 2.68 -12.56
CA LYS A 80 -10.42 3.07 -12.27
C LYS A 80 -10.86 2.63 -10.87
N ALA A 81 -10.59 1.38 -10.49
CA ALA A 81 -10.95 0.86 -9.16
C ALA A 81 -10.23 1.61 -8.03
N ILE A 82 -8.95 1.98 -8.22
CA ILE A 82 -8.21 2.83 -7.29
C ILE A 82 -8.89 4.19 -7.14
N ASN A 83 -9.26 4.83 -8.25
CA ASN A 83 -9.94 6.14 -8.22
C ASN A 83 -11.29 6.08 -7.52
N GLU A 84 -12.10 5.05 -7.79
CA GLU A 84 -13.39 4.84 -7.13
C GLU A 84 -13.22 4.67 -5.61
N ALA A 85 -12.23 3.85 -5.19
CA ALA A 85 -11.93 3.68 -3.77
C ALA A 85 -11.51 4.99 -3.08
N ILE A 86 -10.71 5.82 -3.76
CA ILE A 86 -10.31 7.14 -3.26
C ILE A 86 -11.50 8.08 -3.11
N GLU A 87 -12.38 8.12 -4.12
CA GLU A 87 -13.58 8.95 -4.08
C GLU A 87 -14.52 8.53 -2.96
N ASP A 88 -14.72 7.23 -2.77
CA ASP A 88 -15.58 6.71 -1.70
C ASP A 88 -15.01 6.99 -0.31
N ALA A 89 -13.69 6.87 -0.14
CA ALA A 89 -13.02 7.28 1.10
C ALA A 89 -13.22 8.78 1.36
N ARG A 90 -13.02 9.63 0.34
CA ARG A 90 -13.22 11.08 0.45
C ARG A 90 -14.67 11.47 0.79
N LYS A 91 -15.66 10.74 0.27
CA LYS A 91 -17.09 10.96 0.61
C LYS A 91 -17.36 10.62 2.07
N LYS A 92 -16.84 9.49 2.56
CA LYS A 92 -17.03 9.05 3.95
C LYS A 92 -16.37 9.98 4.97
N MET A 93 -15.25 10.61 4.62
CA MET A 93 -14.58 11.60 5.50
C MET A 93 -15.26 12.96 5.54
N LYS A 94 -16.20 13.26 4.62
CA LYS A 94 -16.97 14.51 4.58
C LYS A 94 -18.35 14.40 5.24
N GLN A 95 -18.74 13.21 5.71
CA GLN A 95 -19.94 12.97 6.51
C GLN A 95 -19.60 12.96 7.99
#